data_AF-A0A6J1W987-F1
#
_entry.id   AF-A0A6J1W987-F1
#
_cell.length_a   1.000
_cell.length_b   1.000
_cell.length_c   1.000
_cell.angle_alpha   90.00
_cell.angle_beta   90.00
_cell.angle_gamma   90.00
#
_symmetry.space_group_name_H-M   'P 1'
#
loop_
_entity.id
_entity.type
_entity.pdbx_description
1 polymer ?
#
loop_
_entity_poly.entity_id
_entity_poly.type
_entity_poly.pdbx_seq_one_letter_code
_entity_poly.pdbx_strand_id
1 'polypeptide(L)'
;MFFKRLSSQLILLQAWTTHLWKMFYDARKPRSQTKNEFNVDNLARDEFNLQKMIVIATASGKLFGIESSSGTILWKQFLQDVRPGSSFKLMVQRTTAHFPHPPQCTLLVKDKESGLSKLYVFNPIFGKWSQVTPPGLSRPILQSILLPIMDQDYAKVLLLIDDEYKVTVFPATKNVLRQLEEMGPSVTFYLADDKRGKLMGRRLRRDLATEETWDITIPPDLQRIVTVKGKRANEHVHSQGRVMGDRSVLYKVRGRKQALFSSPPPPSPP
;
A
#
# COMPACT_ATOMS: atom_id res chain seq x y z
N MET A 1 1.08 35.31 -9.36
CA MET A 1 0.91 34.63 -8.06
C MET A 1 0.06 35.44 -7.07
N PHE A 2 0.31 36.74 -6.89
CA PHE A 2 -0.45 37.60 -5.96
C PHE A 2 -1.98 37.59 -6.19
N PHE A 3 -2.44 37.83 -7.42
CA PHE A 3 -3.87 37.85 -7.75
C PHE A 3 -4.59 36.52 -7.46
N LYS A 4 -3.94 35.37 -7.70
CA LYS A 4 -4.48 34.03 -7.37
C LYS A 4 -4.65 33.85 -5.86
N ARG A 5 -3.72 34.38 -5.07
CA ARG A 5 -3.83 34.35 -3.61
C ARG A 5 -4.94 35.27 -3.14
N LEU A 6 -5.02 36.50 -3.68
CA LEU A 6 -6.07 37.45 -3.33
C LEU A 6 -7.46 36.90 -3.66
N SER A 7 -7.65 36.30 -4.83
CA SER A 7 -8.93 35.68 -5.20
C SER A 7 -9.30 34.52 -4.28
N SER A 8 -8.36 33.63 -3.95
CA SER A 8 -8.61 32.54 -2.99
C SER A 8 -9.00 33.06 -1.60
N GLN A 9 -8.38 34.13 -1.12
CA GLN A 9 -8.68 34.72 0.19
C GLN A 9 -10.05 35.42 0.18
N LEU A 10 -10.41 36.10 -0.91
CA LEU A 10 -11.74 36.69 -1.08
C LEU A 10 -12.83 35.61 -1.10
N ILE A 11 -12.61 34.48 -1.79
CA ILE A 11 -13.54 33.34 -1.80
C ILE A 11 -13.70 32.76 -0.38
N LEU A 12 -12.59 32.58 0.36
CA LEU A 12 -12.65 32.10 1.74
C LEU A 12 -13.41 33.07 2.66
N LEU A 13 -13.20 34.39 2.48
CA LEU A 13 -13.92 35.41 3.24
C LEU A 13 -15.43 35.38 2.93
N GLN A 14 -15.80 35.25 1.65
CA GLN A 14 -17.21 35.10 1.24
C GLN A 14 -17.83 33.82 1.81
N ALA A 15 -17.12 32.69 1.80
CA ALA A 15 -17.57 31.44 2.41
C ALA A 15 -17.75 31.58 3.94
N TRP A 16 -16.85 32.29 4.60
CA TRP A 16 -16.93 32.55 6.04
C TRP A 16 -18.10 33.46 6.40
N THR A 17 -18.33 34.56 5.66
CA THR A 17 -19.45 35.47 5.92
C THR A 17 -20.80 34.81 5.67
N THR A 18 -20.92 34.03 4.59
CA THR A 18 -22.14 33.25 4.31
C THR A 18 -22.40 32.19 5.38
N HIS A 19 -21.37 31.48 5.84
CA HIS A 19 -21.49 30.52 6.93
C HIS A 19 -21.91 31.19 8.25
N LEU A 20 -21.31 32.33 8.57
CA LEU A 20 -21.66 33.10 9.76
C LEU A 20 -23.12 33.56 9.71
N TRP A 21 -23.59 34.05 8.57
CA TRP A 21 -24.98 34.46 8.40
C TRP A 21 -25.96 33.28 8.51
N LYS A 22 -25.60 32.12 7.95
CA LYS A 22 -26.34 30.87 8.10
C LYS A 22 -26.44 30.45 9.57
N MET A 23 -25.35 30.51 10.33
CA MET A 23 -25.34 30.22 11.77
C MET A 23 -26.29 31.15 12.54
N PHE A 24 -26.30 32.45 12.25
CA PHE A 24 -27.25 33.40 12.87
C PHE A 24 -28.71 33.17 12.46
N TYR A 25 -28.96 32.64 11.26
CA TYR A 25 -30.31 32.30 10.82
C TYR A 25 -30.79 31.00 11.47
N ASP A 26 -29.94 29.97 11.53
CA ASP A 26 -30.28 28.67 12.13
C ASP A 26 -30.40 28.76 13.65
N ALA A 27 -29.65 29.65 14.33
CA ALA A 27 -29.81 29.92 15.76
C ALA A 27 -31.20 30.48 16.13
N ARG A 28 -31.93 31.06 15.17
CA ARG A 28 -33.30 31.57 15.36
C ARG A 28 -34.37 30.48 15.18
N LYS A 29 -34.01 29.28 14.73
CA LYS A 29 -34.94 28.15 14.60
C LYS A 29 -34.96 27.35 15.91
N PRO A 30 -36.13 26.83 16.34
CA PRO A 30 -36.19 25.91 17.48
C PRO A 30 -35.34 24.68 17.18
N ARG A 31 -34.56 24.26 18.18
CA ARG A 31 -33.51 23.24 18.09
C ARG A 31 -34.11 21.88 17.69
N SER A 32 -34.22 21.60 16.40
CA SER A 32 -34.47 20.25 15.91
C SER A 32 -33.22 19.41 16.11
N GLN A 33 -33.37 18.18 16.60
CA GLN A 33 -32.29 17.22 16.66
C GLN A 33 -31.88 16.86 15.23
N THR A 34 -30.93 17.58 14.65
CA THR A 34 -30.30 17.17 13.40
C THR A 34 -29.47 15.93 13.70
N LYS A 35 -30.04 14.75 13.50
CA LYS A 35 -29.24 13.54 13.31
C LYS A 35 -28.41 13.81 12.06
N ASN A 36 -27.12 14.05 12.24
CA ASN A 36 -26.18 14.01 11.12
C ASN A 36 -26.16 12.57 10.62
N GLU A 37 -27.02 12.26 9.66
CA GLU A 37 -26.90 11.02 8.91
C GLU A 37 -25.55 11.02 8.20
N PHE A 38 -24.73 10.03 8.52
CA PHE A 38 -23.44 9.84 7.88
C PHE A 38 -23.66 9.49 6.41
N ASN A 39 -23.44 10.48 5.54
CA ASN A 39 -23.43 10.28 4.10
C ASN A 39 -21.98 10.13 3.61
N VAL A 40 -21.73 9.12 2.77
CA VAL A 40 -20.43 8.86 2.12
C VAL A 40 -19.91 10.11 1.40
N ASP A 41 -20.80 10.95 0.87
CA ASP A 41 -20.46 12.18 0.15
C ASP A 41 -19.92 13.31 1.05
N ASN A 42 -20.20 13.25 2.35
CA ASN A 42 -19.73 14.23 3.35
C ASN A 42 -18.50 13.73 4.12
N LEU A 43 -17.92 12.59 3.73
CA LEU A 43 -16.74 12.04 4.41
C LEU A 43 -15.51 12.90 4.10
N ALA A 44 -15.12 13.72 5.06
CA ALA A 44 -13.92 14.55 5.00
C ALA A 44 -12.93 14.15 6.09
N ARG A 45 -11.66 14.54 5.89
CA ARG A 45 -10.60 14.32 6.86
C ARG A 45 -10.79 15.27 8.04
N ASP A 46 -10.75 14.73 9.26
CA ASP A 46 -10.73 15.53 10.48
C ASP A 46 -9.37 16.20 10.70
N GLU A 47 -9.33 17.24 11.54
CA GLU A 47 -8.12 18.03 11.79
C GLU A 47 -6.94 17.18 12.28
N PHE A 48 -7.22 16.22 13.17
CA PHE A 48 -6.21 15.32 13.73
C PHE A 48 -5.98 14.05 12.89
N ASN A 49 -6.72 13.86 11.79
CA ASN A 49 -6.65 12.67 10.94
C ASN A 49 -6.84 11.35 11.71
N LEU A 50 -7.71 11.37 12.72
CA LEU A 50 -8.08 10.19 13.50
C LEU A 50 -9.14 9.37 12.77
N GLN A 51 -10.02 10.03 12.00
CA GLN A 51 -11.04 9.37 11.20
C GLN A 51 -10.45 8.92 9.87
N LYS A 52 -10.38 7.60 9.68
CA LYS A 52 -9.86 6.97 8.47
C LYS A 52 -10.85 5.96 7.90
N MET A 53 -10.73 5.76 6.59
CA MET A 53 -11.35 4.64 5.88
C MET A 53 -10.50 3.38 6.10
N ILE A 54 -11.09 2.36 6.71
CA ILE A 54 -10.51 1.02 6.85
C ILE A 54 -10.96 0.18 5.66
N VAL A 55 -10.01 -0.31 4.88
CA VAL A 55 -10.29 -1.21 3.75
C VAL A 55 -9.91 -2.63 4.13
N ILE A 56 -10.88 -3.54 4.10
CA ILE A 56 -10.70 -4.95 4.48
C ILE A 56 -10.99 -5.84 3.27
N ALA A 57 -10.09 -6.78 3.01
CA ALA A 57 -10.30 -7.89 2.08
C ALA A 57 -10.46 -9.18 2.87
N THR A 58 -11.52 -9.92 2.58
CA THR A 58 -11.85 -11.19 3.27
C THR A 58 -11.48 -12.40 2.43
N ALA A 59 -11.26 -13.54 3.09
CA ALA A 59 -10.92 -14.80 2.42
C ALA A 59 -12.01 -15.30 1.44
N SER A 60 -13.26 -14.88 1.64
CA SER A 60 -14.38 -15.18 0.74
C SER A 60 -14.44 -14.28 -0.50
N GLY A 61 -13.43 -13.44 -0.75
CA GLY A 61 -13.41 -12.51 -1.87
C GLY A 61 -14.29 -11.26 -1.71
N LYS A 62 -14.73 -10.92 -0.49
CA LYS A 62 -15.51 -9.70 -0.25
C LYS A 62 -14.62 -8.58 0.31
N LEU A 63 -14.77 -7.39 -0.26
CA LEU A 63 -14.11 -6.15 0.12
C LEU A 63 -15.10 -5.25 0.86
N PHE A 64 -14.60 -4.57 1.90
CA PHE A 64 -15.38 -3.64 2.71
C PHE A 64 -14.61 -2.34 2.90
N GLY A 65 -15.33 -1.21 2.80
CA GLY A 65 -14.89 0.08 3.32
C GLY A 65 -15.64 0.38 4.60
N ILE A 66 -14.90 0.50 5.70
CA ILE A 66 -15.46 0.71 7.04
C ILE A 66 -14.95 2.05 7.57
N GLU A 67 -15.84 2.86 8.10
CA GLU A 67 -15.44 4.08 8.81
C GLU A 67 -14.85 3.73 10.19
N SER A 68 -13.65 4.21 10.50
CA SER A 68 -12.97 3.87 11.75
C SER A 68 -13.65 4.35 13.04
N SER A 69 -14.42 5.44 12.99
CA SER A 69 -15.05 6.07 14.16
C SER A 69 -16.32 5.34 14.58
N SER A 70 -17.21 5.07 13.62
CA SER A 70 -18.51 4.46 13.85
C SER A 70 -18.51 2.94 13.65
N GLY A 71 -17.54 2.40 12.91
CA GLY A 71 -17.54 1.00 12.48
C GLY A 71 -18.58 0.70 11.40
N THR A 72 -19.23 1.71 10.83
CA THR A 72 -20.25 1.53 9.79
C THR A 72 -19.61 1.11 8.46
N ILE A 73 -20.27 0.20 7.76
CA ILE A 73 -19.83 -0.24 6.43
C ILE A 73 -20.39 0.75 5.40
N LEU A 74 -19.51 1.52 4.79
CA LEU A 74 -19.86 2.54 3.80
C LEU A 74 -20.04 1.96 2.39
N TRP A 75 -19.24 0.95 2.04
CA TRP A 75 -19.36 0.25 0.77
C TRP A 75 -18.89 -1.21 0.88
N LYS A 76 -19.39 -2.03 -0.03
CA LYS A 76 -19.08 -3.46 -0.15
C LYS A 76 -18.81 -3.77 -1.62
N GLN A 77 -17.81 -4.61 -1.89
CA GLN A 77 -17.56 -5.09 -3.25
C GLN A 77 -17.24 -6.59 -3.22
N PHE A 78 -17.73 -7.34 -4.20
CA PHE A 78 -17.53 -8.78 -4.27
C PHE A 78 -16.65 -9.17 -5.47
N LEU A 79 -15.66 -10.02 -5.23
CA LEU A 79 -14.78 -10.60 -6.22
C LEU A 79 -15.27 -12.03 -6.52
N GLN A 80 -15.76 -12.26 -7.74
CA GLN A 80 -16.38 -13.54 -8.10
C GLN A 80 -15.37 -14.70 -8.21
N ASP A 81 -14.13 -14.42 -8.62
CA ASP A 81 -13.14 -15.45 -8.97
C ASP A 81 -12.14 -15.77 -7.84
N VAL A 82 -12.57 -15.72 -6.58
CA VAL A 82 -11.67 -15.93 -5.43
C VAL A 82 -11.90 -17.31 -4.82
N ARG A 83 -10.88 -18.17 -4.91
CA ARG A 83 -10.91 -19.51 -4.31
C ARG A 83 -10.52 -19.48 -2.83
N PRO A 84 -11.05 -20.41 -2.01
CA PRO A 84 -10.61 -20.59 -0.63
C PRO A 84 -9.10 -20.85 -0.54
N GLY A 85 -8.43 -20.21 0.42
CA GLY A 85 -6.99 -20.34 0.60
C GLY A 85 -6.13 -19.49 -0.34
N SER A 86 -6.74 -18.63 -1.16
CA SER A 86 -6.01 -17.60 -1.91
C SER A 86 -5.23 -16.67 -0.98
N SER A 87 -4.09 -16.18 -1.46
CA SER A 87 -3.28 -15.20 -0.74
C SER A 87 -3.59 -13.78 -1.25
N PHE A 88 -3.72 -12.84 -0.32
CA PHE A 88 -4.10 -11.47 -0.60
C PHE A 88 -2.99 -10.52 -0.19
N LYS A 89 -2.71 -9.53 -1.03
CA LYS A 89 -1.81 -8.43 -0.69
C LYS A 89 -2.43 -7.11 -1.14
N LEU A 90 -2.74 -6.26 -0.16
CA LEU A 90 -3.32 -4.94 -0.40
C LEU A 90 -2.20 -3.89 -0.38
N MET A 91 -2.14 -3.08 -1.43
CA MET A 91 -1.18 -1.98 -1.58
C MET A 91 -1.90 -0.66 -1.83
N VAL A 92 -1.45 0.40 -1.16
CA VAL A 92 -1.94 1.76 -1.38
C VAL A 92 -1.02 2.45 -2.39
N GLN A 93 -1.49 2.63 -3.62
CA GLN A 93 -0.71 3.27 -4.67
C GLN A 93 -0.80 4.79 -4.59
N ARG A 94 -2.00 5.34 -4.37
CA ARG A 94 -2.22 6.80 -4.28
C ARG A 94 -3.17 7.13 -3.15
N THR A 95 -2.82 8.17 -2.39
CA THR A 95 -3.62 8.68 -1.26
C THR A 95 -4.52 9.84 -1.71
N THR A 96 -5.39 10.34 -0.81
CA THR A 96 -6.28 11.49 -1.04
C THR A 96 -5.57 12.85 -1.02
N ALA A 97 -4.26 12.90 -0.79
CA ALA A 97 -3.52 14.16 -0.66
C ALA A 97 -3.38 14.94 -1.97
N HIS A 98 -3.56 14.28 -3.13
CA HIS A 98 -3.28 14.85 -4.44
C HIS A 98 -4.57 15.15 -5.20
N PHE A 99 -5.24 16.27 -4.88
CA PHE A 99 -6.33 16.78 -5.71
C PHE A 99 -5.75 17.28 -7.05
N PRO A 100 -6.31 16.94 -8.24
CA PRO A 100 -7.64 16.36 -8.50
C PRO A 100 -7.66 14.82 -8.65
N HIS A 101 -6.55 14.11 -8.45
CA HIS A 101 -6.45 12.69 -8.75
C HIS A 101 -7.16 11.82 -7.69
N PRO A 102 -8.03 10.86 -8.10
CA PRO A 102 -8.74 10.03 -7.14
C PRO A 102 -7.79 9.05 -6.43
N PRO A 103 -8.00 8.73 -5.13
CA PRO A 103 -7.19 7.75 -4.42
C PRO A 103 -7.31 6.36 -5.06
N GLN A 104 -6.25 5.57 -4.98
CA GLN A 104 -6.16 4.27 -5.66
C GLN A 104 -5.47 3.23 -4.77
N CYS A 105 -6.13 2.08 -4.63
CA CYS A 105 -5.61 0.89 -4.01
C CYS A 105 -5.55 -0.26 -5.03
N THR A 106 -4.58 -1.14 -4.84
CA THR A 106 -4.39 -2.34 -5.65
C THR A 106 -4.39 -3.55 -4.74
N LEU A 107 -5.27 -4.50 -5.04
CA LEU A 107 -5.31 -5.80 -4.41
C LEU A 107 -4.70 -6.84 -5.37
N LEU A 108 -3.63 -7.48 -4.95
CA LEU A 108 -3.09 -8.66 -5.60
C LEU A 108 -3.69 -9.89 -4.94
N VAL A 109 -4.41 -10.69 -5.71
CA VAL A 109 -4.97 -11.98 -5.28
C VAL A 109 -4.23 -13.07 -6.01
N LYS A 110 -3.60 -13.99 -5.29
CA LYS A 110 -2.94 -15.16 -5.86
C LYS A 110 -3.68 -16.41 -5.43
N ASP A 111 -4.18 -17.14 -6.42
CA ASP A 111 -4.84 -18.42 -6.22
C ASP A 111 -3.82 -19.48 -5.81
N LYS A 112 -4.20 -20.33 -4.86
CA LYS A 112 -3.34 -21.38 -4.30
C LYS A 112 -3.21 -22.56 -5.27
N GLU A 113 -4.27 -22.90 -5.98
CA GLU A 113 -4.32 -24.09 -6.85
C GLU A 113 -3.71 -23.80 -8.21
N SER A 114 -4.22 -22.78 -8.91
CA SER A 114 -3.68 -22.41 -10.23
C SER A 114 -2.34 -21.69 -10.16
N GLY A 115 -1.99 -21.11 -9.01
CA GLY A 115 -0.82 -20.25 -8.84
C GLY A 115 -0.91 -18.89 -9.54
N LEU A 116 -1.95 -18.70 -10.38
CA LEU A 116 -2.18 -17.47 -11.12
C LEU A 116 -2.58 -16.34 -10.19
N SER A 117 -2.20 -15.13 -10.59
CA SER A 117 -2.48 -13.93 -9.81
C SER A 117 -3.35 -12.97 -10.61
N LYS A 118 -4.28 -12.29 -9.94
CA LYS A 118 -5.11 -11.22 -10.51
C LYS A 118 -4.89 -9.93 -9.74
N LEU A 119 -4.85 -8.82 -10.46
CA LEU A 119 -4.79 -7.47 -9.90
C LEU A 119 -6.16 -6.83 -9.98
N TYR A 120 -6.61 -6.30 -8.85
CA TYR A 120 -7.84 -5.51 -8.76
C TYR A 120 -7.49 -4.09 -8.33
N VAL A 121 -7.86 -3.10 -9.13
CA VAL A 121 -7.54 -1.70 -8.88
C VAL A 121 -8.83 -0.94 -8.64
N PHE A 122 -8.95 -0.32 -7.47
CA PHE A 122 -10.20 0.32 -7.04
C PHE A 122 -9.94 1.58 -6.22
N ASN A 123 -10.97 2.42 -6.13
CA ASN A 123 -10.99 3.58 -5.27
C ASN A 123 -11.38 3.14 -3.83
N PRO A 124 -10.50 3.32 -2.82
CA PRO A 124 -10.77 2.86 -1.46
C PRO A 124 -11.85 3.65 -0.73
N ILE A 125 -12.24 4.83 -1.21
CA ILE A 125 -13.26 5.67 -0.57
C ILE A 125 -14.67 5.22 -0.96
N PHE A 126 -14.88 4.91 -2.25
CA PHE A 126 -16.20 4.58 -2.79
C PHE A 126 -16.38 3.10 -3.17
N GLY A 127 -15.32 2.31 -3.20
CA GLY A 127 -15.37 0.89 -3.60
C GLY A 127 -15.53 0.63 -5.10
N LYS A 128 -15.50 1.69 -5.93
CA LYS A 128 -15.65 1.57 -7.39
C LYS A 128 -14.33 1.14 -8.04
N TRP A 129 -14.44 0.33 -9.10
CA TRP A 129 -13.29 -0.03 -9.93
C TRP A 129 -12.66 1.22 -10.55
N SER A 130 -11.32 1.26 -10.57
CA SER A 130 -10.61 2.33 -11.25
C SER A 130 -10.78 2.19 -12.76
N GLN A 131 -10.72 3.31 -13.48
CA GLN A 131 -10.70 3.32 -14.94
C GLN A 131 -9.38 2.78 -15.51
N VAL A 132 -8.33 2.69 -14.67
CA VAL A 132 -7.03 2.15 -15.06
C VAL A 132 -7.12 0.63 -15.11
N THR A 133 -7.03 0.07 -16.31
CA THR A 133 -6.98 -1.38 -16.52
C THR A 133 -5.64 -1.94 -16.03
N PRO A 134 -5.64 -2.89 -15.08
CA PRO A 134 -4.40 -3.55 -14.66
C PRO A 134 -3.85 -4.47 -15.77
N PRO A 135 -2.54 -4.74 -15.78
CA PRO A 135 -1.96 -5.68 -16.73
C PRO A 135 -2.48 -7.10 -16.47
N GLY A 136 -2.73 -7.85 -17.55
CA GLY A 136 -3.01 -9.28 -17.46
C GLY A 136 -1.75 -10.03 -17.03
N LEU A 137 -1.86 -10.80 -15.95
CA LEU A 137 -0.76 -11.62 -15.44
C LEU A 137 -0.96 -13.06 -15.93
N SER A 138 -0.21 -13.43 -16.97
CA SER A 138 -0.27 -14.78 -17.55
C SER A 138 0.49 -15.83 -16.71
N ARG A 139 1.36 -15.38 -15.80
CA ARG A 139 2.27 -16.22 -15.03
C ARG A 139 2.10 -16.06 -13.52
N PRO A 140 2.47 -17.08 -12.72
CA PRO A 140 2.48 -16.99 -11.27
C PRO A 140 3.43 -15.90 -10.76
N ILE A 141 2.92 -15.01 -9.92
CA ILE A 141 3.75 -13.99 -9.27
C ILE A 141 4.42 -14.58 -8.02
N LEU A 142 5.74 -14.41 -7.93
CA LEU A 142 6.53 -14.82 -6.77
C LEU A 142 6.52 -13.76 -5.68
N GLN A 143 6.75 -12.49 -6.04
CA GLN A 143 6.83 -11.38 -5.10
C GLN A 143 6.34 -10.09 -5.74
N SER A 144 5.93 -9.15 -4.88
CA SER A 144 5.60 -7.79 -5.29
C SER A 144 6.24 -6.75 -4.38
N ILE A 145 6.68 -5.63 -4.95
CA ILE A 145 7.30 -4.51 -4.23
C ILE A 145 6.65 -3.21 -4.68
N LEU A 146 6.20 -2.40 -3.73
CA LEU A 146 5.72 -1.05 -3.99
C LEU A 146 6.88 -0.07 -3.80
N LEU A 147 7.32 0.56 -4.88
CA LEU A 147 8.38 1.56 -4.84
C LEU A 147 7.84 2.93 -4.40
N PRO A 148 8.66 3.76 -3.75
CA PRO A 148 8.27 5.11 -3.34
C PRO A 148 8.28 6.13 -4.49
N ILE A 149 8.78 5.75 -5.67
CA ILE A 149 8.72 6.58 -6.88
C ILE A 149 7.27 6.72 -7.34
N MET A 150 6.95 7.88 -7.89
CA MET A 150 5.61 8.22 -8.32
C MET A 150 5.61 8.62 -9.78
N ASP A 151 4.54 8.25 -10.47
CA ASP A 151 4.27 8.74 -11.82
C ASP A 151 3.76 10.20 -11.80
N GLN A 152 3.51 10.78 -12.98
CA GLN A 152 2.91 12.11 -13.17
C GLN A 152 1.58 12.25 -12.41
N ASP A 153 0.81 11.17 -12.31
CA ASP A 153 -0.45 11.13 -11.57
C ASP A 153 -0.29 10.82 -10.07
N TYR A 154 0.92 10.93 -9.51
CA TYR A 154 1.23 10.64 -8.10
C TYR A 154 0.90 9.20 -7.64
N ALA A 155 0.84 8.25 -8.59
CA ALA A 155 0.64 6.83 -8.28
C ALA A 155 2.00 6.16 -8.05
N LYS A 156 2.15 5.48 -6.91
CA LYS A 156 3.34 4.69 -6.60
C LYS A 156 3.46 3.49 -7.53
N VAL A 157 4.69 3.22 -7.95
CA VAL A 157 5.00 2.14 -8.89
C VAL A 157 5.04 0.78 -8.17
N LEU A 158 4.26 -0.17 -8.66
CA LEU A 158 4.25 -1.56 -8.23
C LEU A 158 5.08 -2.40 -9.20
N LEU A 159 6.05 -3.13 -8.66
CA LEU A 159 6.82 -4.13 -9.38
C LEU A 159 6.35 -5.54 -8.97
N LEU A 160 6.18 -6.41 -9.96
CA LEU A 160 5.75 -7.79 -9.80
C LEU A 160 6.78 -8.68 -10.49
N ILE A 161 7.37 -9.62 -9.76
CA ILE A 161 8.30 -10.61 -10.33
C ILE A 161 7.59 -11.94 -10.50
N ASP A 162 7.66 -12.49 -11.71
CA ASP A 162 7.09 -13.79 -12.07
C ASP A 162 8.06 -14.96 -11.80
N ASP A 163 7.65 -16.17 -12.16
CA ASP A 163 8.42 -17.41 -12.06
C ASP A 163 9.59 -17.52 -13.05
N GLU A 164 9.59 -16.74 -14.14
CA GLU A 164 10.73 -16.57 -15.07
C GLU A 164 11.69 -15.46 -14.65
N TYR A 165 11.42 -14.83 -13.50
CA TYR A 165 12.18 -13.69 -13.00
C TYR A 165 12.12 -12.44 -13.89
N LYS A 166 11.09 -12.31 -14.73
CA LYS A 166 10.75 -11.08 -15.45
C LYS A 166 9.91 -10.17 -14.56
N VAL A 167 10.12 -8.87 -14.70
CA VAL A 167 9.42 -7.87 -13.89
C VAL A 167 8.33 -7.19 -14.70
N THR A 168 7.09 -7.31 -14.22
CA THR A 168 5.97 -6.52 -14.71
C THR A 168 5.85 -5.25 -13.86
N VAL A 169 5.75 -4.11 -14.54
CA VAL A 169 5.65 -2.78 -13.92
C VAL A 169 4.19 -2.30 -13.99
N PHE A 170 3.68 -1.71 -12.91
CA PHE A 170 2.35 -1.12 -12.90
C PHE A 170 2.29 0.15 -12.02
N PRO A 171 1.89 1.33 -12.56
CA PRO A 171 1.58 1.63 -13.96
C PRO A 171 2.83 1.63 -14.87
N ALA A 172 2.69 1.17 -16.11
CA ALA A 172 3.78 1.09 -17.10
C ALA A 172 3.80 2.31 -18.04
N THR A 173 3.89 3.52 -17.50
CA THR A 173 4.00 4.75 -18.31
C THR A 173 5.45 5.00 -18.72
N LYS A 174 5.66 5.73 -19.83
CA LYS A 174 7.01 6.04 -20.35
C LYS A 174 7.90 6.74 -19.31
N ASN A 175 7.31 7.61 -18.48
CA ASN A 175 8.04 8.31 -17.43
C ASN A 175 8.53 7.36 -16.33
N VAL A 176 7.67 6.42 -15.90
CA VAL A 176 8.03 5.38 -14.93
C VAL A 176 9.13 4.47 -15.48
N LEU A 177 9.03 4.06 -16.75
CA LEU A 177 10.05 3.21 -17.39
C LEU A 177 11.42 3.90 -17.41
N ARG A 178 11.47 5.17 -17.81
CA ARG A 178 12.72 5.97 -17.78
C ARG A 178 13.30 6.08 -16.37
N GLN A 179 12.45 6.36 -15.36
CA GLN A 179 12.91 6.42 -13.96
C GLN A 179 13.45 5.06 -13.47
N LEU A 180 12.84 3.95 -13.92
CA LEU A 180 13.30 2.60 -13.60
C LEU A 180 14.59 2.23 -14.32
N GLU A 181 14.86 2.74 -15.52
CA GLU A 181 16.14 2.56 -16.20
C GLU A 181 17.29 3.22 -15.41
N GLU A 182 17.04 4.40 -14.85
CA GLU A 182 18.00 5.13 -14.02
C GLU A 182 18.20 4.46 -12.65
N MET A 183 17.10 4.07 -11.99
CA MET A 183 17.13 3.54 -10.62
C MET A 183 17.23 2.01 -10.53
N GLY A 184 17.07 1.28 -11.62
CA GLY A 184 16.98 -0.18 -11.67
C GLY A 184 18.05 -0.89 -10.84
N PRO A 185 19.34 -0.58 -11.00
CA PRO A 185 20.42 -1.22 -10.24
C PRO A 185 20.34 -1.04 -8.71
N SER A 186 19.57 -0.06 -8.22
CA SER A 186 19.34 0.13 -6.77
C SER A 186 18.21 -0.74 -6.21
N VAL A 187 17.35 -1.26 -7.08
CA VAL A 187 16.19 -2.10 -6.74
C VAL A 187 16.62 -3.56 -6.69
N THR A 188 16.31 -4.20 -5.56
CA THR A 188 16.69 -5.59 -5.27
C THR A 188 15.50 -6.33 -4.69
N PHE A 189 15.19 -7.49 -5.28
CA PHE A 189 14.23 -8.46 -4.80
C PHE A 189 14.93 -9.48 -3.90
N TYR A 190 14.16 -10.06 -2.98
CA TYR A 190 14.58 -11.21 -2.21
C TYR A 190 13.46 -12.24 -2.27
N LEU A 191 13.77 -13.41 -2.80
CA LEU A 191 12.85 -14.52 -2.97
C LEU A 191 13.19 -15.58 -1.94
N ALA A 192 12.16 -16.18 -1.35
CA ALA A 192 12.30 -17.25 -0.36
C ALA A 192 11.42 -18.42 -0.79
N ASP A 193 12.06 -19.57 -1.01
CA ASP A 193 11.42 -20.85 -1.27
C ASP A 193 11.49 -21.68 0.02
N ASP A 194 10.33 -21.90 0.63
CA ASP A 194 10.19 -22.64 1.89
C ASP A 194 10.41 -24.14 1.71
N LYS A 195 10.04 -24.71 0.56
CA LYS A 195 10.15 -26.14 0.27
C LYS A 195 11.58 -26.57 0.03
N ARG A 196 12.34 -25.75 -0.70
CA ARG A 196 13.75 -26.03 -1.01
C ARG A 196 14.72 -25.44 0.02
N GLY A 197 14.22 -24.63 0.96
CA GLY A 197 15.07 -23.89 1.90
C GLY A 197 15.97 -22.86 1.21
N LYS A 198 15.56 -22.34 0.04
CA LYS A 198 16.41 -21.50 -0.82
C LYS A 198 16.04 -20.02 -0.68
N LEU A 199 17.04 -19.18 -0.44
CA LEU A 199 16.92 -17.72 -0.37
C LEU A 199 17.76 -17.09 -1.47
N MET A 200 17.14 -16.31 -2.35
CA MET A 200 17.83 -15.72 -3.50
C MET A 200 17.61 -14.21 -3.54
N GLY A 201 18.68 -13.47 -3.80
CA GLY A 201 18.65 -12.05 -4.10
C GLY A 201 18.77 -11.80 -5.58
N ARG A 202 17.85 -11.00 -6.14
CA ARG A 202 17.93 -10.59 -7.55
C ARG A 202 17.91 -9.08 -7.68
N ARG A 203 18.79 -8.52 -8.51
CA ARG A 203 18.86 -7.10 -8.82
C ARG A 203 18.11 -6.81 -10.12
N LEU A 204 17.39 -5.69 -10.15
CA LEU A 204 16.74 -5.22 -11.37
C LEU A 204 17.77 -4.57 -12.31
N ARG A 205 17.79 -5.01 -13.56
CA ARG A 205 18.60 -4.41 -14.63
C ARG A 205 17.79 -3.34 -15.35
N ARG A 206 18.48 -2.51 -16.16
CA ARG A 206 17.88 -1.42 -16.93
C ARG A 206 16.83 -1.88 -17.94
N ASP A 207 16.98 -3.09 -18.47
CA ASP A 207 16.05 -3.75 -19.41
C ASP A 207 14.84 -4.40 -18.71
N LEU A 208 14.62 -4.14 -17.42
CA LEU A 208 13.61 -4.76 -16.56
C LEU A 208 13.77 -6.28 -16.36
N ALA A 209 14.85 -6.88 -16.86
CA ALA A 209 15.24 -8.22 -16.49
C ALA A 209 15.83 -8.21 -15.07
N THR A 210 15.92 -9.39 -14.45
CA THR A 210 16.59 -9.53 -13.16
C THR A 210 17.81 -10.42 -13.24
N GLU A 211 18.86 -10.02 -12.56
CA GLU A 211 20.09 -10.80 -12.43
C GLU A 211 20.29 -11.27 -10.99
N GLU A 212 20.80 -12.49 -10.86
CA GLU A 212 21.08 -13.06 -9.55
C GLU A 212 22.28 -12.37 -8.91
N THR A 213 22.14 -11.98 -7.65
CA THR A 213 23.19 -11.27 -6.90
C THR A 213 23.77 -12.14 -5.79
N TRP A 214 22.92 -12.90 -5.12
CA TRP A 214 23.33 -13.81 -4.04
C TRP A 214 22.34 -14.95 -3.90
N ASP A 215 22.81 -16.07 -3.40
CA ASP A 215 22.04 -17.29 -3.17
C ASP A 215 22.52 -17.92 -1.86
N ILE A 216 21.55 -18.31 -1.01
CA ILE A 216 21.79 -18.95 0.27
C ILE A 216 20.84 -20.15 0.35
N THR A 217 21.41 -21.33 0.56
CA THR A 217 20.62 -22.55 0.79
C THR A 217 20.68 -22.94 2.26
N ILE A 218 19.51 -23.12 2.85
CA ILE A 218 19.31 -23.65 4.21
C ILE A 218 18.91 -25.12 4.07
N PRO A 219 19.66 -26.08 4.63
CA PRO A 219 19.34 -27.50 4.53
C PRO A 219 17.94 -27.81 5.10
N PRO A 220 16.97 -28.26 4.28
CA PRO A 220 15.58 -28.44 4.70
C PRO A 220 15.42 -29.57 5.73
N ASP A 221 16.35 -30.54 5.75
CA ASP A 221 16.34 -31.67 6.68
C ASP A 221 16.56 -31.23 8.12
N LEU A 222 17.31 -30.15 8.33
CA LEU A 222 17.65 -29.62 9.65
C LEU A 222 16.80 -28.42 10.04
N GLN A 223 16.40 -27.60 9.07
CA GLN A 223 15.80 -26.29 9.31
C GLN A 223 14.76 -25.97 8.26
N ARG A 224 13.59 -25.48 8.68
CA ARG A 224 12.51 -25.07 7.77
C ARG A 224 12.21 -23.59 7.90
N ILE A 225 12.16 -22.86 6.78
CA ILE A 225 11.79 -21.45 6.75
C ILE A 225 10.30 -21.33 7.10
N VAL A 226 9.98 -20.75 8.27
CA VAL A 226 8.59 -20.57 8.71
C VAL A 226 8.09 -19.16 8.39
N THR A 227 8.94 -18.16 8.56
CA THR A 227 8.54 -16.77 8.33
C THR A 227 9.73 -15.92 7.91
N VAL A 228 9.47 -15.06 6.93
CA VAL A 228 10.37 -13.97 6.50
C VAL A 228 9.70 -12.64 6.81
N LYS A 229 10.36 -11.80 7.62
CA LYS A 229 9.87 -10.45 7.93
C LYS A 229 10.90 -9.40 7.52
N GLY A 230 10.49 -8.51 6.61
CA GLY A 230 11.20 -7.27 6.32
C GLY A 230 10.71 -6.11 7.19
N LYS A 231 11.52 -5.05 7.28
CA LYS A 231 11.11 -3.78 7.89
C LYS A 231 9.99 -3.11 7.08
N ARG A 232 9.14 -2.33 7.76
CA ARG A 232 8.06 -1.59 7.09
C ARG A 232 8.68 -0.41 6.34
N ALA A 233 8.42 -0.30 5.04
CA ALA A 233 9.00 0.77 4.21
C ALA A 233 8.60 2.19 4.67
N ASN A 234 7.43 2.34 5.32
CA ASN A 234 6.90 3.62 5.77
C ASN A 234 7.28 3.96 7.22
N GLU A 235 8.22 3.24 7.85
CA GLU A 235 8.63 3.53 9.22
C GLU A 235 9.56 4.76 9.30
N HIS A 236 9.31 5.66 10.25
CA HIS A 236 10.19 6.79 10.55
C HIS A 236 10.90 6.56 11.89
N VAL A 237 12.19 6.89 11.97
CA VAL A 237 12.98 6.75 13.21
C VAL A 237 13.32 8.12 13.74
N HIS A 238 12.83 8.40 14.95
CA HIS A 238 12.98 9.69 15.62
C HIS A 238 14.37 9.89 16.24
N SER A 239 15.05 8.83 16.69
CA SER A 239 16.42 8.91 17.21
C SER A 239 17.30 7.76 16.72
N GLN A 240 18.46 8.14 16.17
CA GLN A 240 19.51 7.23 15.68
C GLN A 240 20.38 6.65 16.80
N GLY A 241 20.32 7.23 18.00
CA GLY A 241 21.12 6.80 19.15
C GLY A 241 20.29 6.67 20.42
N ARG A 242 20.87 6.03 21.43
CA ARG A 242 20.35 6.00 22.79
C ARG A 242 21.37 6.68 23.70
N VAL A 243 20.95 7.72 24.41
CA VAL A 243 21.79 8.37 25.43
C VAL A 243 21.90 7.44 26.62
N MET A 244 23.13 7.23 27.09
CA MET A 244 23.48 6.39 28.23
C MET A 244 23.60 7.25 29.50
N GLY A 245 23.62 6.61 30.67
CA GLY A 245 23.64 7.31 31.97
C GLY A 245 24.88 8.18 32.21
N ASP A 246 25.99 7.86 31.54
CA ASP A 246 27.25 8.61 31.52
C ASP A 246 27.26 9.76 30.49
N ARG A 247 26.10 10.06 29.87
CA ARG A 247 25.94 11.02 28.77
C ARG A 247 26.63 10.61 27.47
N SER A 248 27.13 9.38 27.36
CA SER A 248 27.58 8.82 26.08
C SER A 248 26.38 8.45 25.19
N VAL A 249 26.61 8.22 23.90
CA VAL A 249 25.57 7.85 22.94
C VAL A 249 25.88 6.52 22.29
N LEU A 250 24.99 5.54 22.50
CA LEU A 250 25.02 4.27 21.79
C LEU A 250 24.27 4.39 20.46
N TYR A 251 25.00 4.36 19.35
CA TYR A 251 24.41 4.43 18.02
C TYR A 251 23.76 3.11 17.60
N LYS A 252 22.57 3.21 17.00
CA LYS A 252 21.83 2.05 16.50
C LYS A 252 22.33 1.69 15.10
N VAL A 253 22.77 0.44 14.90
CA VAL A 253 23.10 -0.06 13.56
C VAL A 253 21.80 -0.33 12.80
N ARG A 254 21.57 0.43 11.72
CA ARG A 254 20.34 0.32 10.92
C ARG A 254 20.63 0.09 9.45
N GLY A 255 20.54 -1.17 9.01
CA GLY A 255 20.33 -1.48 7.61
C GLY A 255 18.87 -1.23 7.22
N ARG A 256 18.65 -0.46 6.14
CA ARG A 256 17.31 -0.26 5.52
C ARG A 256 16.83 -1.51 4.78
N LYS A 257 17.76 -2.31 4.25
CA LYS A 257 17.50 -3.59 3.56
C LYS A 257 17.87 -4.74 4.50
N GLN A 258 17.00 -5.05 5.46
CA GLN A 258 17.19 -6.17 6.39
C GLN A 258 15.92 -7.02 6.38
N ALA A 259 16.09 -8.34 6.31
CA ALA A 259 15.05 -9.33 6.50
C ALA A 259 15.49 -10.29 7.60
N LEU A 260 14.57 -10.61 8.51
CA LEU A 260 14.77 -11.61 9.54
C LEU A 260 14.14 -12.92 9.08
N PHE A 261 14.90 -14.00 9.21
CA PHE A 261 14.48 -15.36 8.91
C PHE A 261 14.33 -16.13 10.21
N SER A 262 13.28 -16.95 10.30
CA SER A 262 13.07 -17.87 11.41
C SER A 262 13.04 -19.29 10.87
N SER A 263 13.95 -20.12 11.38
CA SER A 263 14.12 -21.51 10.96
C SER A 263 14.24 -22.45 12.17
N PRO A 264 13.12 -22.80 12.83
CA PRO A 264 13.14 -23.81 13.87
C PRO A 264 13.51 -25.20 13.30
N PRO A 265 14.11 -26.09 14.12
CA PRO A 265 14.28 -27.48 13.73
C PRO A 265 12.91 -28.15 13.49
N PRO A 266 12.83 -29.16 12.61
CA PRO A 266 11.60 -29.90 12.41
C PRO A 266 11.12 -30.53 13.73
N PRO A 267 9.81 -30.65 13.95
CA PRO A 267 9.29 -31.35 15.12
C PRO A 267 9.82 -32.80 15.10
N SER A 268 10.31 -33.27 16.26
CA SER A 268 10.72 -34.66 16.43
C SER A 268 9.57 -35.60 16.06
N PRO A 269 9.81 -36.69 15.31
CA PRO A 269 8.77 -37.67 15.03
C PRO A 269 8.21 -38.23 16.34
N PRO A 270 6.92 -38.61 16.37
CA PRO A 270 6.26 -39.20 17.53
C PRO A 270 6.84 -40.57 17.90
#